data_AF-A0AAZ3R2D6-F1
#
_entry.id   AF-A0AAZ3R2D6-F1
#
_cell.length_a   1.000
_cell.length_b   1.000
_cell.length_c   1.000
_cell.angle_alpha   90.00
_cell.angle_beta   90.00
_cell.angle_gamma   90.00
#
_symmetry.space_group_name_H-M   'P 1'
#
loop_
_entity.id
_entity.type
_entity.pdbx_description
1 polymer ?
#
loop_
_entity_poly.entity_id
_entity_poly.type
_entity_poly.pdbx_seq_one_letter_code
_entity_poly.pdbx_strand_id
1 'polypeptide(L)'
;LASVPSKGNVLASVPAKGNVLASVPSKGNVLASVPAKGNVLASVPAKGSVLASVPAKGNVLASVPSKGNVLASVPAKGNVLASVPAKGNVLASVPAKGNVLASVPSKGNVLASVPAKGNVLASVPAKGSVLASVPAKGNVLASVPSKGNVLASVPAKGNVLASVPAKGNVLASVPAKGNVLASVPAKGSVLASVPAKGNVLASVPAKGNVLASVPSKGNVLASVPAKGNVLASVPAKVNVLASVPAKGNVLASVPAKGNVLASVPAKGSVLASVPAKGNVLASVPSKGNVLASVPAKGNVLASVPAKGNVLASVPAKGSVLASVPAKGNVLASVPAKGNVLASVPSKGNVLASVPAKGNVLASVPAKGNVLASVPSKGNVLASVPAKGNVLASVPSKGNVLASVPAKGNVLASVPSKGNVLASVPAKGNVLASVPSKGNVLASVPAKGNVLASVPSKGNVLASVPAKGNVLASVPSKGNVLASVPAKGNVLASVPSKGNVLASVPAKGNVLASVPSKGNVLASVPAKGNVLASVPAKGNVLASVPSKGNVLASVPAKGNVLASVPAKGNVLASVPSKGNVLASVPAKGNVLASVPVKGNVLASAAELFLLIVLPIIFF
;
A
#
# COMPACT_ATOMS: atom_id res chain seq x y z
N LEU A 1 70.58 18.09 -18.46
CA LEU A 1 70.45 17.49 -17.12
C LEU A 1 70.67 18.61 -16.11
N ALA A 2 69.77 18.81 -15.13
CA ALA A 2 70.01 19.77 -14.05
C ALA A 2 69.83 19.07 -12.69
N SER A 3 70.88 19.08 -11.86
CA SER A 3 70.88 18.51 -10.50
C SER A 3 71.35 19.57 -9.52
N VAL A 4 70.54 19.90 -8.51
CA VAL A 4 70.89 20.91 -7.48
C VAL A 4 70.71 20.32 -6.07
N PRO A 5 71.69 19.56 -5.55
CA PRO A 5 71.65 19.05 -4.19
C PRO A 5 72.09 20.11 -3.18
N SER A 6 71.36 20.27 -2.06
CA SER A 6 71.77 21.17 -0.98
C SER A 6 71.34 20.69 0.42
N LYS A 7 72.18 21.02 1.41
CA LYS A 7 71.93 20.77 2.84
C LYS A 7 70.95 21.78 3.47
N GLY A 8 70.65 22.89 2.79
CA GLY A 8 69.79 23.98 3.27
C GLY A 8 68.56 24.21 2.38
N ASN A 9 68.03 25.43 2.35
CA ASN A 9 66.96 25.80 1.43
C ASN A 9 67.48 25.82 -0.02
N VAL A 10 66.60 25.52 -0.98
CA VAL A 10 66.96 25.46 -2.42
C VAL A 10 66.03 26.31 -3.24
N LEU A 11 66.61 27.16 -4.09
CA LEU A 11 65.94 27.85 -5.19
C LEU A 11 66.48 27.28 -6.50
N ALA A 12 65.62 26.70 -7.34
CA ALA A 12 66.00 26.12 -8.62
C ALA A 12 65.05 26.57 -9.75
N SER A 13 65.62 27.05 -10.85
CA SER A 13 64.91 27.35 -12.09
C SER A 13 65.59 26.64 -13.26
N VAL A 14 64.89 25.73 -13.93
CA VAL A 14 65.42 24.89 -15.02
C VAL A 14 64.56 25.04 -16.28
N PRO A 15 64.64 26.18 -16.99
CA PRO A 15 63.93 26.38 -18.25
C PRO A 15 64.59 25.64 -19.41
N ALA A 16 63.81 25.01 -20.30
CA ALA A 16 64.36 24.49 -21.56
C ALA A 16 63.40 24.60 -22.77
N LYS A 17 64.00 24.74 -23.95
CA LYS A 17 63.29 24.71 -25.25
C LYS A 17 62.99 23.28 -25.74
N GLY A 18 63.60 22.25 -25.15
CA GLY A 18 63.44 20.84 -25.53
C GLY A 18 62.89 19.98 -24.38
N ASN A 19 63.31 18.72 -24.32
CA ASN A 19 63.02 17.83 -23.21
C ASN A 19 63.86 18.20 -21.98
N VAL A 20 63.30 18.02 -20.77
CA VAL A 20 63.97 18.35 -19.50
C VAL A 20 64.05 17.14 -18.60
N LEU A 21 65.24 16.92 -18.03
CA LEU A 21 65.46 16.07 -16.86
C LEU A 21 65.99 16.94 -15.72
N ALA A 22 65.20 17.10 -14.66
CA ALA A 22 65.51 17.94 -13.49
C ALA A 22 65.38 17.15 -12.19
N SER A 23 66.39 17.27 -11.31
CA SER A 23 66.41 16.71 -9.95
C SER A 23 66.82 17.80 -8.95
N VAL A 24 65.95 18.12 -7.99
CA VAL A 24 66.16 19.21 -7.02
C VAL A 24 65.97 18.70 -5.58
N PRO A 25 66.91 17.87 -5.06
CA PRO A 25 66.82 17.35 -3.70
C PRO A 25 67.30 18.33 -2.63
N SER A 26 66.56 18.42 -1.51
CA SER A 26 66.91 19.32 -0.39
C SER A 26 66.64 18.73 0.99
N LYS A 27 67.48 19.09 1.98
CA LYS A 27 67.20 18.87 3.42
C LYS A 27 66.40 20.02 4.05
N GLY A 28 66.28 21.18 3.40
CA GLY A 28 65.47 22.32 3.82
C GLY A 28 64.20 22.47 2.99
N ASN A 29 63.74 23.72 2.82
CA ASN A 29 62.62 24.08 1.95
C ASN A 29 63.08 24.15 0.48
N VAL A 30 62.17 23.91 -0.46
CA VAL A 30 62.46 23.97 -1.91
C VAL A 30 61.48 24.89 -2.62
N LEU A 31 62.03 25.79 -3.44
CA LEU A 31 61.33 26.52 -4.48
C LEU A 31 61.90 26.07 -5.84
N ALA A 32 61.11 25.34 -6.63
CA ALA A 32 61.53 24.77 -7.92
C ALA A 32 60.59 25.17 -9.07
N SER A 33 61.16 25.62 -10.18
CA SER A 33 60.46 25.90 -11.44
C SER A 33 61.14 25.16 -12.59
N VAL A 34 60.41 24.29 -13.30
CA VAL A 34 60.94 23.45 -14.38
C VAL A 34 60.08 23.59 -15.65
N PRO A 35 60.09 24.75 -16.33
CA PRO A 35 59.31 24.96 -17.55
C PRO A 35 59.98 24.36 -18.80
N ALA A 36 59.20 23.63 -19.61
CA ALA A 36 59.70 23.08 -20.88
C ALA A 36 58.73 23.20 -22.07
N LYS A 37 59.28 23.35 -23.28
CA LYS A 37 58.50 23.18 -24.53
C LYS A 37 58.41 21.70 -24.98
N GLY A 38 59.26 20.80 -24.49
CA GLY A 38 59.19 19.36 -24.75
C GLY A 38 58.56 18.57 -23.59
N ASN A 39 59.00 17.33 -23.43
CA ASN A 39 58.65 16.45 -22.32
C ASN A 39 59.45 16.81 -21.06
N VAL A 40 58.87 16.59 -19.87
CA VAL A 40 59.55 16.86 -18.59
C VAL A 40 59.56 15.63 -17.70
N LEU A 41 60.74 15.30 -17.18
CA LEU A 41 60.94 14.42 -16.04
C LEU A 41 61.52 15.23 -14.89
N ALA A 42 60.73 15.46 -13.84
CA ALA A 42 61.10 16.29 -12.70
C ALA A 42 60.95 15.56 -11.36
N SER A 43 61.97 15.63 -10.51
CA SER A 43 61.97 15.12 -9.14
C SER A 43 62.38 16.22 -8.17
N VAL A 44 61.52 16.58 -7.21
CA VAL A 44 61.72 17.68 -6.26
C VAL A 44 61.51 17.18 -4.81
N PRO A 45 62.38 16.31 -4.27
CA PRO A 45 62.23 15.80 -2.91
C PRO A 45 62.77 16.77 -1.85
N ALA A 46 62.00 17.00 -0.77
CA ALA A 46 62.44 17.84 0.35
C ALA A 46 62.11 17.27 1.74
N LYS A 47 62.95 17.56 2.74
CA LYS A 47 62.56 17.39 4.15
C LYS A 47 61.75 18.59 4.68
N GLY A 48 61.92 19.79 4.13
CA GLY A 48 61.09 20.96 4.45
C GLY A 48 59.86 21.06 3.53
N SER A 49 59.28 22.26 3.47
CA SER A 49 58.16 22.57 2.59
C SER A 49 58.60 22.74 1.13
N VAL A 50 57.71 22.42 0.18
CA VAL A 50 58.00 22.48 -1.26
C VAL A 50 57.00 23.38 -1.98
N LEU A 51 57.53 24.31 -2.78
CA LEU A 51 56.81 25.03 -3.82
C LEU A 51 57.39 24.61 -5.18
N ALA A 52 56.62 23.85 -5.97
CA ALA A 52 57.08 23.30 -7.25
C ALA A 52 56.13 23.66 -8.41
N SER A 53 56.69 24.14 -9.52
CA SER A 53 55.98 24.40 -10.78
C SER A 53 56.66 23.67 -11.93
N VAL A 54 55.96 22.76 -12.59
CA VAL A 54 56.50 21.90 -13.67
C VAL A 54 55.63 22.00 -14.93
N PRO A 55 55.60 23.16 -15.63
CA PRO A 55 54.79 23.33 -16.83
C PRO A 55 55.46 22.77 -18.08
N ALA A 56 54.71 22.02 -18.92
CA ALA A 56 55.21 21.50 -20.18
C ALA A 56 54.23 21.62 -21.37
N LYS A 57 54.76 21.79 -22.59
CA LYS A 57 53.96 21.57 -23.81
C LYS A 57 53.93 20.09 -24.24
N GLY A 58 54.84 19.24 -23.77
CA GLY A 58 54.82 17.79 -23.99
C GLY A 58 54.15 17.03 -22.85
N ASN A 59 54.62 15.80 -22.63
CA ASN A 59 54.26 14.93 -21.51
C ASN A 59 55.04 15.30 -20.24
N VAL A 60 54.45 15.08 -19.07
CA VAL A 60 55.11 15.35 -17.77
C VAL A 60 55.09 14.12 -16.88
N LEU A 61 56.26 13.78 -16.34
CA LEU A 61 56.45 12.89 -15.21
C LEU A 61 57.05 13.70 -14.05
N ALA A 62 56.25 13.95 -13.01
CA ALA A 62 56.65 14.79 -11.87
C ALA A 62 56.49 14.06 -10.53
N SER A 63 57.52 14.13 -9.68
CA SER A 63 57.52 13.63 -8.31
C SER A 63 57.93 14.74 -7.34
N VAL A 64 57.05 15.09 -6.40
CA VAL A 64 57.24 16.22 -5.46
C VAL A 64 57.02 15.75 -4.00
N PRO A 65 57.86 14.85 -3.46
CA PRO A 65 57.69 14.35 -2.10
C PRO A 65 58.23 15.30 -1.04
N SER A 66 57.50 15.47 0.07
CA SER A 66 57.88 16.37 1.17
C SER A 66 57.58 15.81 2.57
N LYS A 67 58.41 16.13 3.57
CA LYS A 67 58.01 15.98 5.00
C LYS A 67 57.31 17.23 5.56
N GLY A 68 57.31 18.36 4.85
CA GLY A 68 56.58 19.58 5.19
C GLY A 68 55.28 19.74 4.38
N ASN A 69 54.90 20.99 4.13
CA ASN A 69 53.77 21.34 3.28
C ASN A 69 54.18 21.35 1.80
N VAL A 70 53.23 21.06 0.89
CA VAL A 70 53.49 21.07 -0.56
C VAL A 70 52.50 21.96 -1.29
N LEU A 71 53.02 22.85 -2.12
CA LEU A 71 52.30 23.57 -3.16
C LEU A 71 52.89 23.14 -4.53
N ALA A 72 52.14 22.35 -5.30
CA ALA A 72 52.60 21.79 -6.57
C ALA A 72 51.66 22.14 -7.73
N SER A 73 52.23 22.60 -8.85
CA SER A 73 51.51 22.85 -10.11
C SER A 73 52.19 22.12 -11.26
N VAL A 74 51.49 21.19 -11.91
CA VAL A 74 52.03 20.32 -12.97
C VAL A 74 51.16 20.40 -14.24
N PRO A 75 51.12 21.54 -14.94
CA PRO A 75 50.29 21.70 -16.13
C PRO A 75 50.96 21.14 -17.39
N ALA A 76 50.22 20.39 -18.22
CA ALA A 76 50.73 19.87 -19.49
C ALA A 76 49.75 19.99 -20.68
N LYS A 77 50.28 20.16 -21.90
CA LYS A 77 49.49 19.92 -23.12
C LYS A 77 49.48 18.44 -23.54
N GLY A 78 50.40 17.61 -23.05
CA GLY A 78 50.40 16.16 -23.24
C GLY A 78 49.73 15.41 -22.09
N ASN A 79 50.22 14.18 -21.85
CA ASN A 79 49.85 13.33 -20.72
C ASN A 79 50.62 13.73 -19.45
N VAL A 80 50.03 13.49 -18.28
CA VAL A 80 50.66 13.78 -16.99
C VAL A 80 50.65 12.55 -16.08
N LEU A 81 51.81 12.23 -15.52
CA LEU A 81 52.00 11.34 -14.39
C LEU A 81 52.59 12.16 -13.23
N ALA A 82 51.80 12.42 -12.19
CA ALA A 82 52.19 13.27 -11.06
C ALA A 82 52.03 12.55 -9.71
N SER A 83 53.07 12.62 -8.87
CA SER A 83 53.08 12.12 -7.50
C SER A 83 53.47 13.25 -6.53
N VAL A 84 52.57 13.63 -5.61
CA VAL A 84 52.75 14.76 -4.69
C VAL A 84 52.49 14.31 -3.23
N PRO A 85 53.32 13.42 -2.66
CA PRO A 85 53.13 12.94 -1.29
C PRO A 85 53.68 13.93 -0.25
N ALA A 86 52.92 14.19 0.83
CA ALA A 86 53.39 15.04 1.93
C ALA A 86 53.05 14.51 3.34
N LYS A 87 53.87 14.85 4.34
CA LYS A 87 53.46 14.73 5.75
C LYS A 87 52.68 15.96 6.25
N GLY A 88 52.85 17.14 5.64
CA GLY A 88 52.06 18.34 5.93
C GLY A 88 50.84 18.46 5.01
N ASN A 89 50.33 19.69 4.88
CA ASN A 89 49.22 20.02 3.99
C ASN A 89 49.66 20.01 2.52
N VAL A 90 48.74 19.69 1.61
CA VAL A 90 49.00 19.67 0.16
C VAL A 90 48.00 20.55 -0.59
N LEU A 91 48.53 21.42 -1.44
CA LEU A 91 47.80 22.11 -2.50
C LEU A 91 48.40 21.68 -3.84
N ALA A 92 47.65 20.88 -4.62
CA ALA A 92 48.12 20.31 -5.88
C ALA A 92 47.18 20.65 -7.05
N SER A 93 47.75 21.11 -8.17
CA SER A 93 47.07 21.35 -9.44
C SER A 93 47.75 20.59 -10.56
N VAL A 94 47.03 19.66 -11.21
CA VAL A 94 47.57 18.76 -12.24
C VAL A 94 46.70 18.82 -13.52
N PRO A 95 46.64 19.96 -14.24
CA PRO A 95 45.81 20.09 -15.43
C PRO A 95 46.50 19.51 -16.68
N ALA A 96 45.76 18.76 -17.51
CA ALA A 96 46.28 18.24 -18.78
C ALA A 96 45.31 18.34 -19.97
N LYS A 97 45.85 18.49 -21.18
CA LYS A 97 45.06 18.25 -22.41
C LYS A 97 45.06 16.76 -22.83
N GLY A 98 45.98 15.95 -22.31
CA GLY A 98 45.98 14.50 -22.49
C GLY A 98 45.32 13.75 -21.32
N ASN A 99 45.80 12.54 -21.07
CA ASN A 99 45.43 11.69 -19.93
C ASN A 99 46.19 12.10 -18.66
N VAL A 100 45.60 11.88 -17.49
CA VAL A 100 46.23 12.18 -16.19
C VAL A 100 46.21 10.97 -15.28
N LEU A 101 47.37 10.66 -14.71
CA LEU A 101 47.55 9.78 -13.56
C LEU A 101 48.14 10.62 -12.41
N ALA A 102 47.34 10.88 -11.37
CA ALA A 102 47.73 11.73 -10.25
C ALA A 102 47.57 11.03 -8.89
N SER A 103 48.60 11.12 -8.05
CA SER A 103 48.60 10.63 -6.67
C SER A 103 49.00 11.76 -5.72
N VAL A 104 48.10 12.15 -4.81
CA VAL A 104 48.28 13.29 -3.89
C VAL A 104 48.02 12.86 -2.42
N PRO A 105 48.84 11.96 -1.84
CA PRO A 105 48.64 11.49 -0.48
C PRO A 105 49.18 12.49 0.57
N SER A 106 48.44 12.67 1.68
CA SER A 106 48.84 13.57 2.76
C SER A 106 48.53 13.06 4.17
N LYS A 107 49.38 13.39 5.16
CA LYS A 107 48.99 13.28 6.59
C LYS A 107 48.27 14.55 7.13
N GLY A 108 48.28 15.66 6.40
CA GLY A 108 47.52 16.87 6.68
C GLY A 108 46.24 16.97 5.85
N ASN A 109 45.82 18.21 5.57
CA ASN A 109 44.71 18.54 4.69
C ASN A 109 45.15 18.54 3.22
N VAL A 110 44.23 18.24 2.30
CA VAL A 110 44.50 18.23 0.86
C VAL A 110 43.51 19.09 0.10
N LEU A 111 44.03 19.98 -0.75
CA LEU A 111 43.31 20.65 -1.81
C LEU A 111 43.90 20.21 -3.16
N ALA A 112 43.15 19.42 -3.93
CA ALA A 112 43.62 18.84 -5.19
C ALA A 112 42.69 19.16 -6.37
N SER A 113 43.26 19.60 -7.49
CA SER A 113 42.57 19.84 -8.76
C SER A 113 43.27 19.05 -9.87
N VAL A 114 42.56 18.13 -10.52
CA VAL A 114 43.09 17.22 -11.55
C VAL A 114 42.21 17.26 -12.81
N PRO A 115 42.15 18.39 -13.55
CA PRO A 115 41.33 18.50 -14.74
C PRO A 115 42.02 17.91 -15.99
N ALA A 116 41.29 17.16 -16.81
CA ALA A 116 41.82 16.61 -18.06
C ALA A 116 40.86 16.70 -19.27
N LYS A 117 41.40 16.84 -20.48
CA LYS A 117 40.62 16.56 -21.70
C LYS A 117 40.62 15.07 -22.09
N GLY A 118 41.54 14.27 -21.57
CA GLY A 118 41.57 12.82 -21.73
C GLY A 118 40.89 12.08 -20.56
N ASN A 119 41.39 10.87 -20.29
CA ASN A 119 41.01 10.04 -19.14
C ASN A 119 41.78 10.47 -17.87
N VAL A 120 41.17 10.26 -16.70
CA VAL A 120 41.79 10.57 -15.41
C VAL A 120 41.77 9.37 -14.47
N LEU A 121 42.93 9.07 -13.89
CA LEU A 121 43.11 8.21 -12.73
C LEU A 121 43.68 9.06 -11.58
N ALA A 122 42.88 9.34 -10.56
CA ALA A 122 43.26 10.21 -9.44
C ALA A 122 43.09 9.52 -8.08
N SER A 123 44.12 9.61 -7.23
CA SER A 123 44.11 9.14 -5.84
C SER A 123 44.51 10.28 -4.91
N VAL A 124 43.61 10.68 -4.02
CA VAL A 124 43.77 11.83 -3.11
C VAL A 124 43.50 11.42 -1.64
N PRO A 125 44.32 10.54 -1.04
CA PRO A 125 44.11 10.11 0.34
C PRO A 125 44.65 11.11 1.37
N ALA A 126 43.89 11.39 2.43
CA ALA A 126 44.34 12.27 3.52
C ALA A 126 44.00 11.77 4.93
N LYS A 127 44.84 12.10 5.92
CA LYS A 127 44.43 12.01 7.34
C LYS A 127 43.65 13.26 7.80
N GLY A 128 43.85 14.41 7.17
CA GLY A 128 43.04 15.61 7.39
C GLY A 128 41.83 15.66 6.46
N SER A 129 41.25 16.85 6.30
CA SER A 129 40.13 17.12 5.38
C SER A 129 40.60 17.18 3.92
N VAL A 130 39.70 16.84 2.99
CA VAL A 130 39.98 16.82 1.55
C VAL A 130 38.99 17.68 0.78
N LEU A 131 39.51 18.54 -0.08
CA LEU A 131 38.79 19.21 -1.15
C LEU A 131 39.38 18.74 -2.49
N ALA A 132 38.65 17.94 -3.25
CA ALA A 132 39.12 17.35 -4.51
C ALA A 132 38.19 17.66 -5.69
N SER A 133 38.77 18.09 -6.81
CA SER A 133 38.08 18.31 -8.09
C SER A 133 38.77 17.53 -9.20
N VAL A 134 38.07 16.58 -9.83
CA VAL A 134 38.60 15.67 -10.84
C VAL A 134 37.73 15.68 -12.11
N PRO A 135 37.66 16.82 -12.85
CA PRO A 135 36.84 16.91 -14.05
C PRO A 135 37.54 16.32 -15.28
N ALA A 136 36.82 15.53 -16.10
CA ALA A 136 37.36 14.98 -17.35
C ALA A 136 36.40 15.04 -18.55
N LYS A 137 36.95 15.17 -19.77
CA LYS A 137 36.18 14.88 -20.99
C LYS A 137 36.19 13.39 -21.36
N GLY A 138 37.11 12.59 -20.82
CA GLY A 138 37.13 11.13 -20.97
C GLY A 138 36.45 10.41 -19.79
N ASN A 139 36.95 9.21 -19.49
CA ASN A 139 36.57 8.40 -18.34
C ASN A 139 37.34 8.84 -17.08
N VAL A 140 36.72 8.64 -15.91
CA VAL A 140 37.34 8.98 -14.62
C VAL A 140 37.32 7.80 -13.66
N LEU A 141 38.47 7.50 -13.07
CA LEU A 141 38.64 6.66 -11.90
C LEU A 141 39.22 7.51 -10.76
N ALA A 142 38.41 7.80 -9.74
CA ALA A 142 38.78 8.69 -8.63
C ALA A 142 38.61 8.02 -7.26
N SER A 143 39.63 8.12 -6.41
CA SER A 143 39.63 7.67 -5.02
C SER A 143 40.01 8.82 -4.09
N VAL A 144 39.11 9.22 -3.20
CA VAL A 144 39.27 10.38 -2.31
C VAL A 144 39.00 9.99 -0.84
N PRO A 145 39.81 9.10 -0.22
CA PRO A 145 39.60 8.66 1.14
C PRO A 145 40.13 9.67 2.17
N SER A 146 39.39 9.89 3.26
CA SER A 146 39.79 10.82 4.33
C SER A 146 39.46 10.35 5.74
N LYS A 147 40.29 10.70 6.73
CA LYS A 147 39.89 10.64 8.15
C LYS A 147 39.16 11.91 8.65
N GLY A 148 39.20 13.00 7.89
CA GLY A 148 38.46 14.23 8.14
C GLY A 148 37.18 14.33 7.29
N ASN A 149 36.79 15.57 6.97
CA ASN A 149 35.66 15.86 6.08
C ASN A 149 36.10 15.81 4.60
N VAL A 150 35.17 15.47 3.71
CA VAL A 150 35.45 15.41 2.27
C VAL A 150 34.46 16.25 1.47
N LEU A 151 34.99 17.10 0.60
CA LEU A 151 34.27 17.75 -0.49
C LEU A 151 34.87 17.26 -1.82
N ALA A 152 34.14 16.45 -2.58
CA ALA A 152 34.62 15.84 -3.82
C ALA A 152 33.68 16.13 -5.00
N SER A 153 34.26 16.57 -6.12
CA SER A 153 33.59 16.79 -7.40
C SER A 153 34.28 15.98 -8.50
N VAL A 154 33.57 15.04 -9.12
CA VAL A 154 34.12 14.11 -10.12
C VAL A 154 33.25 14.11 -11.40
N PRO A 155 33.17 15.22 -12.14
CA PRO A 155 32.35 15.31 -13.35
C PRO A 155 33.05 14.69 -14.57
N ALA A 156 32.34 13.90 -15.38
CA ALA A 156 32.88 13.35 -16.62
C ALA A 156 31.93 13.39 -17.82
N LYS A 157 32.49 13.51 -19.03
CA LYS A 157 31.73 13.20 -20.27
C LYS A 157 31.75 11.71 -20.62
N GLY A 158 32.67 10.92 -20.08
CA GLY A 158 32.70 9.46 -20.19
C GLY A 158 32.02 8.75 -19.02
N ASN A 159 32.50 7.55 -18.71
CA ASN A 159 32.13 6.75 -17.54
C ASN A 159 32.88 7.21 -16.29
N VAL A 160 32.27 7.03 -15.12
CA VAL A 160 32.88 7.38 -13.82
C VAL A 160 32.86 6.20 -12.86
N LEU A 161 34.01 5.92 -12.26
CA LEU A 161 34.18 5.09 -11.08
C LEU A 161 34.75 5.96 -9.95
N ALA A 162 33.94 6.25 -8.92
CA ALA A 162 34.30 7.14 -7.83
C ALA A 162 34.13 6.49 -6.45
N SER A 163 35.14 6.61 -5.60
CA SER A 163 35.14 6.17 -4.20
C SER A 163 35.51 7.33 -3.29
N VAL A 164 34.60 7.74 -2.41
CA VAL A 164 34.75 8.91 -1.53
C VAL A 164 34.46 8.54 -0.05
N PRO A 165 35.28 7.67 0.58
CA PRO A 165 35.06 7.26 1.96
C PRO A 165 35.59 8.29 2.97
N ALA A 166 34.82 8.60 4.02
CA ALA A 166 35.26 9.50 5.09
C ALA A 166 34.92 9.04 6.52
N LYS A 167 35.75 9.40 7.49
CA LYS A 167 35.35 9.35 8.91
C LYS A 167 34.58 10.61 9.35
N GLY A 168 34.70 11.73 8.64
CA GLY A 168 33.90 12.93 8.86
C GLY A 168 32.63 12.97 8.01
N ASN A 169 32.18 14.19 7.71
CA ASN A 169 31.08 14.46 6.80
C ASN A 169 31.55 14.41 5.34
N VAL A 170 30.64 14.07 4.42
CA VAL A 170 30.91 14.01 2.98
C VAL A 170 29.92 14.83 2.18
N LEU A 171 30.46 15.67 1.30
CA LEU A 171 29.73 16.31 0.19
C LEU A 171 30.35 15.82 -1.12
N ALA A 172 29.61 15.00 -1.87
CA ALA A 172 30.09 14.37 -3.11
C ALA A 172 29.17 14.65 -4.30
N SER A 173 29.75 15.07 -5.42
CA SER A 173 29.07 15.26 -6.70
C SER A 173 29.78 14.46 -7.80
N VAL A 174 29.07 13.50 -8.41
CA VAL A 174 29.61 12.56 -9.39
C VAL A 174 28.75 12.54 -10.68
N PRO A 175 28.67 13.66 -11.43
CA PRO A 175 27.85 13.72 -12.64
C PRO A 175 28.57 13.09 -13.86
N ALA A 176 27.86 12.30 -14.65
CA ALA A 176 28.41 11.72 -15.89
C ALA A 176 27.46 11.74 -17.09
N LYS A 177 28.02 11.84 -18.30
CA LYS A 177 27.26 11.50 -19.53
C LYS A 177 27.27 10.00 -19.84
N GLY A 178 28.23 9.23 -19.32
CA GLY A 178 28.27 7.78 -19.41
C GLY A 178 27.58 7.08 -18.24
N ASN A 179 28.07 5.88 -17.92
CA ASN A 179 27.69 5.10 -16.75
C ASN A 179 28.43 5.58 -15.50
N VAL A 180 27.82 5.40 -14.32
CA VAL A 180 28.41 5.78 -13.03
C VAL A 180 28.39 4.61 -12.05
N LEU A 181 29.55 4.34 -11.45
CA LEU A 181 29.71 3.51 -10.25
C LEU A 181 30.27 4.40 -9.13
N ALA A 182 29.45 4.70 -8.12
CA ALA A 182 29.81 5.62 -7.03
C ALA A 182 29.62 4.97 -5.65
N SER A 183 30.64 5.10 -4.79
CA SER A 183 30.62 4.68 -3.39
C SER A 183 31.00 5.85 -2.48
N VAL A 184 30.08 6.27 -1.61
CA VAL A 184 30.23 7.45 -0.74
C VAL A 184 29.93 7.10 0.73
N PRO A 185 30.75 6.24 1.38
CA PRO A 185 30.52 5.86 2.77
C PRO A 185 31.04 6.90 3.77
N ALA A 186 30.27 7.21 4.81
CA ALA A 186 30.72 8.11 5.88
C ALA A 186 30.38 7.66 7.29
N LYS A 187 31.22 8.01 8.27
CA LYS A 187 30.81 7.98 9.69
C LYS A 187 30.04 9.24 10.10
N GLY A 188 30.18 10.35 9.39
CA GLY A 188 29.36 11.55 9.57
C GLY A 188 28.08 11.53 8.74
N SER A 189 27.59 12.73 8.43
CA SER A 189 26.48 12.97 7.50
C SER A 189 26.97 13.00 6.05
N VAL A 190 26.07 12.64 5.11
CA VAL A 190 26.38 12.58 3.68
C VAL A 190 25.38 13.41 2.87
N LEU A 191 25.92 14.24 1.98
CA LEU A 191 25.21 14.86 0.87
C LEU A 191 25.81 14.34 -0.44
N ALA A 192 25.07 13.52 -1.19
CA ALA A 192 25.56 12.88 -2.41
C ALA A 192 24.64 13.16 -3.61
N SER A 193 25.23 13.58 -4.73
CA SER A 193 24.55 13.74 -6.03
C SER A 193 25.26 12.91 -7.09
N VAL A 194 24.56 11.94 -7.69
CA VAL A 194 25.11 10.99 -8.67
C VAL A 194 24.25 10.95 -9.94
N PRO A 195 24.17 12.05 -10.72
CA PRO A 195 23.36 12.10 -11.93
C PRO A 195 24.09 11.46 -13.12
N ALA A 196 23.38 10.66 -13.92
CA ALA A 196 23.93 10.09 -15.16
C ALA A 196 22.98 10.10 -16.36
N LYS A 197 23.54 10.15 -17.57
CA LYS A 197 22.76 9.78 -18.79
C LYS A 197 22.80 8.27 -19.08
N GLY A 198 23.81 7.54 -18.61
CA GLY A 198 23.89 6.08 -18.68
C GLY A 198 23.25 5.39 -17.47
N ASN A 199 23.69 4.18 -17.16
CA ASN A 199 23.28 3.43 -15.96
C ASN A 199 24.01 3.92 -14.70
N VAL A 200 23.36 3.79 -13.55
CA VAL A 200 23.94 4.18 -12.25
C VAL A 200 23.91 3.03 -11.26
N LEU A 201 25.07 2.77 -10.64
CA LEU A 201 25.21 1.96 -9.44
C LEU A 201 25.78 2.85 -8.32
N ALA A 202 24.96 3.16 -7.31
CA ALA A 202 25.30 4.09 -6.23
C ALA A 202 25.12 3.46 -4.84
N SER A 203 26.13 3.60 -3.98
CA SER A 203 26.09 3.21 -2.58
C SER A 203 26.46 4.39 -1.68
N VAL A 204 25.54 4.81 -0.81
CA VAL A 204 25.70 6.00 0.04
C VAL A 204 25.39 5.66 1.52
N PRO A 205 26.22 4.81 2.17
CA PRO A 205 25.99 4.42 3.56
C PRO A 205 26.51 5.48 4.54
N ALA A 206 25.73 5.80 5.59
CA ALA A 206 26.16 6.74 6.63
C ALA A 206 25.81 6.31 8.05
N LYS A 207 26.64 6.69 9.04
CA LYS A 207 26.22 6.66 10.46
C LYS A 207 25.46 7.94 10.87
N GLY A 208 25.58 9.04 10.12
CA GLY A 208 24.79 10.26 10.31
C GLY A 208 23.52 10.29 9.45
N ASN A 209 23.10 11.51 9.11
CA ASN A 209 21.99 11.78 8.20
C ASN A 209 22.45 11.65 6.74
N VAL A 210 21.52 11.31 5.83
CA VAL A 210 21.81 11.20 4.40
C VAL A 210 20.83 12.01 3.57
N LEU A 211 21.37 12.84 2.67
CA LEU A 211 20.66 13.44 1.55
C LEU A 211 21.27 12.91 0.24
N ALA A 212 20.54 12.07 -0.49
CA ALA A 212 21.02 11.42 -1.70
C ALA A 212 20.10 11.67 -2.91
N SER A 213 20.69 12.06 -4.03
CA SER A 213 20.03 12.20 -5.32
C SER A 213 20.75 11.37 -6.38
N VAL A 214 20.05 10.39 -6.97
CA VAL A 214 20.62 9.42 -7.93
C VAL A 214 19.78 9.37 -9.21
N PRO A 215 19.69 10.47 -10.00
CA PRO A 215 18.87 10.50 -11.20
C PRO A 215 19.58 9.88 -12.41
N SER A 216 18.83 9.15 -13.24
CA SER A 216 19.38 8.50 -14.43
C SER A 216 18.44 8.52 -15.64
N LYS A 217 19.02 8.56 -16.85
CA LYS A 217 18.28 8.21 -18.08
C LYS A 217 18.33 6.71 -18.41
N GLY A 218 19.22 5.94 -17.78
CA GLY A 218 19.29 4.48 -17.88
C GLY A 218 18.60 3.77 -16.72
N ASN A 219 19.16 2.62 -16.33
CA ASN A 219 18.79 1.87 -15.13
C ASN A 219 19.49 2.44 -13.88
N VAL A 220 18.87 2.25 -12.72
CA VAL A 220 19.46 2.65 -11.42
C VAL A 220 19.42 1.49 -10.43
N LEU A 221 20.57 1.23 -9.83
CA LEU A 221 20.72 0.42 -8.61
C LEU A 221 21.28 1.32 -7.50
N ALA A 222 20.45 1.65 -6.51
CA ALA A 222 20.80 2.57 -5.43
C ALA A 222 20.61 1.95 -4.04
N SER A 223 21.62 2.08 -3.18
CA SER A 223 21.59 1.70 -1.77
C SER A 223 21.95 2.88 -0.88
N VAL A 224 21.03 3.32 -0.02
CA VAL A 224 21.17 4.52 0.83
C VAL A 224 20.87 4.19 2.30
N PRO A 225 21.70 3.35 2.97
CA PRO A 225 21.47 2.98 4.36
C PRO A 225 21.98 4.05 5.34
N ALA A 226 21.20 4.39 6.36
CA ALA A 226 21.62 5.34 7.40
C ALA A 226 21.27 4.92 8.83
N LYS A 227 22.08 5.34 9.81
CA LYS A 227 21.65 5.34 11.21
C LYS A 227 20.88 6.61 11.61
N GLY A 228 21.01 7.70 10.86
CA GLY A 228 20.21 8.92 11.05
C GLY A 228 18.95 8.93 10.18
N ASN A 229 18.49 10.14 9.86
CA ASN A 229 17.40 10.40 8.93
C ASN A 229 17.88 10.30 7.47
N VAL A 230 16.97 9.94 6.56
CA VAL A 230 17.26 9.81 5.13
C VAL A 230 16.28 10.61 4.29
N LEU A 231 16.82 11.42 3.38
CA LEU A 231 16.11 12.01 2.25
C LEU A 231 16.73 11.47 0.95
N ALA A 232 15.99 10.63 0.22
CA ALA A 232 16.48 9.95 -0.99
C ALA A 232 15.56 10.17 -2.19
N SER A 233 16.16 10.56 -3.32
CA SER A 233 15.48 10.67 -4.63
C SER A 233 16.22 9.82 -5.67
N VAL A 234 15.53 8.83 -6.24
CA VAL A 234 16.11 7.84 -7.18
C VAL A 234 15.26 7.74 -8.46
N PRO A 235 15.21 8.80 -9.29
CA PRO A 235 14.42 8.78 -10.52
C PRO A 235 15.15 8.09 -11.69
N ALA A 236 14.44 7.28 -12.49
CA ALA A 236 15.00 6.70 -13.72
C ALA A 236 14.04 6.67 -14.91
N LYS A 237 14.58 6.70 -16.14
CA LYS A 237 13.78 6.49 -17.36
C LYS A 237 13.63 5.02 -17.77
N VAL A 238 14.39 4.09 -17.19
CA VAL A 238 14.24 2.65 -17.45
C VAL A 238 13.81 1.98 -16.15
N ASN A 239 14.60 1.10 -15.54
CA ASN A 239 14.24 0.37 -14.33
C ASN A 239 14.95 0.93 -13.09
N VAL A 240 14.34 0.75 -11.92
CA VAL A 240 14.93 1.13 -10.62
C VAL A 240 14.91 -0.04 -9.65
N LEU A 241 16.06 -0.29 -9.03
CA LEU A 241 16.21 -1.08 -7.82
C LEU A 241 16.77 -0.18 -6.70
N ALA A 242 15.93 0.14 -5.71
CA ALA A 242 16.27 1.07 -4.63
C ALA A 242 16.08 0.45 -3.24
N SER A 243 17.09 0.59 -2.38
CA SER A 243 17.05 0.21 -0.96
C SER A 243 17.42 1.41 -0.09
N VAL A 244 16.50 1.86 0.76
CA VAL A 244 16.65 3.07 1.59
C VAL A 244 16.35 2.75 3.07
N PRO A 245 17.17 1.92 3.74
CA PRO A 245 16.94 1.56 5.14
C PRO A 245 17.44 2.65 6.11
N ALA A 246 16.66 2.98 7.13
CA ALA A 246 17.09 3.93 8.17
C ALA A 246 16.72 3.53 9.60
N LYS A 247 17.55 3.96 10.58
CA LYS A 247 17.12 3.97 11.99
C LYS A 247 16.35 5.24 12.37
N GLY A 248 16.48 6.33 11.61
CA GLY A 248 15.67 7.54 11.78
C GLY A 248 14.40 7.54 10.92
N ASN A 249 13.94 8.74 10.59
CA ASN A 249 12.84 8.99 9.65
C ASN A 249 13.32 8.89 8.21
N VAL A 250 12.42 8.52 7.28
CA VAL A 250 12.73 8.39 5.85
C VAL A 250 11.74 9.18 5.00
N LEU A 251 12.28 9.98 4.10
CA LEU A 251 11.57 10.56 2.96
C LEU A 251 12.20 10.01 1.67
N ALA A 252 11.46 9.17 0.95
CA ALA A 252 11.95 8.48 -0.24
C ALA A 252 11.03 8.70 -1.45
N SER A 253 11.62 9.06 -2.59
CA SER A 253 10.94 9.18 -3.89
C SER A 253 11.68 8.34 -4.94
N VAL A 254 10.99 7.35 -5.51
CA VAL A 254 11.55 6.36 -6.45
C VAL A 254 10.71 6.28 -7.74
N PRO A 255 10.66 7.35 -8.57
CA PRO A 255 9.86 7.36 -9.78
C PRO A 255 10.57 6.67 -10.96
N ALA A 256 9.85 5.87 -11.75
CA ALA A 256 10.39 5.29 -12.98
C ALA A 256 9.41 5.26 -14.17
N LYS A 257 9.95 5.27 -15.40
CA LYS A 257 9.15 4.95 -16.60
C LYS A 257 9.10 3.43 -16.89
N GLY A 258 10.01 2.63 -16.35
CA GLY A 258 9.97 1.17 -16.44
C GLY A 258 9.47 0.55 -15.13
N ASN A 259 10.07 -0.58 -14.76
CA ASN A 259 9.73 -1.34 -13.56
C ASN A 259 10.48 -0.79 -12.32
N VAL A 260 9.86 -0.93 -11.15
CA VAL A 260 10.44 -0.50 -9.87
C VAL A 260 10.41 -1.63 -8.84
N LEU A 261 11.57 -1.86 -8.22
CA LEU A 261 11.72 -2.63 -6.99
C LEU A 261 12.26 -1.69 -5.90
N ALA A 262 11.43 -1.38 -4.90
CA ALA A 262 11.75 -0.42 -3.85
C ALA A 262 11.56 -1.01 -2.45
N SER A 263 12.56 -0.87 -1.59
CA SER A 263 12.52 -1.24 -0.17
C SER A 263 12.89 -0.04 0.71
N VAL A 264 11.97 0.41 1.56
CA VAL A 264 12.12 1.62 2.38
C VAL A 264 11.82 1.30 3.86
N PRO A 265 12.64 0.48 4.53
CA PRO A 265 12.42 0.13 5.93
C PRO A 265 12.93 1.21 6.90
N ALA A 266 12.14 1.56 7.92
CA ALA A 266 12.57 2.51 8.94
C ALA A 266 12.21 2.12 10.38
N LYS A 267 13.01 2.56 11.35
CA LYS A 267 12.56 2.58 12.76
C LYS A 267 11.77 3.86 13.10
N GLY A 268 11.99 4.97 12.41
CA GLY A 268 11.17 6.18 12.51
C GLY A 268 9.97 6.16 11.57
N SER A 269 9.38 7.34 11.35
CA SER A 269 8.27 7.54 10.40
C SER A 269 8.76 7.50 8.95
N VAL A 270 7.88 7.10 8.03
CA VAL A 270 8.20 6.97 6.60
C VAL A 270 7.21 7.75 5.74
N LEU A 271 7.73 8.55 4.83
CA LEU A 271 7.02 9.12 3.69
C LEU A 271 7.65 8.56 2.40
N ALA A 272 6.92 7.69 1.69
CA ALA A 272 7.41 6.99 0.50
C ALA A 272 6.50 7.21 -0.71
N SER A 273 7.08 7.59 -1.85
CA SER A 273 6.42 7.69 -3.14
C SER A 273 7.14 6.85 -4.19
N VAL A 274 6.46 5.86 -4.77
CA VAL A 274 7.03 4.88 -5.71
C VAL A 274 6.17 4.81 -7.00
N PRO A 275 6.12 5.89 -7.81
CA PRO A 275 5.33 5.90 -9.03
C PRO A 275 6.05 5.21 -10.20
N ALA A 276 5.33 4.38 -10.97
CA ALA A 276 5.89 3.74 -12.15
C ALA A 276 4.93 3.69 -13.36
N LYS A 277 5.48 3.70 -14.59
CA LYS A 277 4.71 3.29 -15.77
C LYS A 277 4.78 1.77 -16.03
N GLY A 278 5.74 1.05 -15.46
CA GLY A 278 5.79 -0.40 -15.49
C GLY A 278 5.15 -1.06 -14.26
N ASN A 279 5.65 -2.24 -13.92
CA ASN A 279 5.29 -3.00 -12.71
C ASN A 279 6.02 -2.46 -11.48
N VAL A 280 5.39 -2.58 -10.30
CA VAL A 280 5.97 -2.14 -9.03
C VAL A 280 5.95 -3.24 -7.99
N LEU A 281 7.10 -3.47 -7.37
CA LEU A 281 7.26 -4.22 -6.12
C LEU A 281 7.78 -3.26 -5.05
N ALA A 282 6.94 -2.92 -4.06
CA ALA A 282 7.26 -1.95 -3.02
C ALA A 282 7.06 -2.52 -1.62
N SER A 283 8.07 -2.35 -0.76
CA SER A 283 8.02 -2.72 0.67
C SER A 283 8.38 -1.50 1.53
N VAL A 284 7.47 -1.06 2.39
CA VAL A 284 7.61 0.15 3.22
C VAL A 284 7.32 -0.17 4.71
N PRO A 285 8.15 -1.00 5.37
CA PRO A 285 7.93 -1.36 6.76
C PRO A 285 8.43 -0.27 7.73
N SER A 286 7.65 0.02 8.77
CA SER A 286 8.03 1.05 9.76
C SER A 286 7.68 0.66 11.21
N LYS A 287 8.48 1.12 12.18
CA LYS A 287 8.05 1.15 13.60
C LYS A 287 7.31 2.44 13.98
N GLY A 288 7.34 3.48 13.14
CA GLY A 288 6.59 4.72 13.30
C GLY A 288 5.33 4.76 12.44
N ASN A 289 4.93 5.98 12.05
CA ASN A 289 3.82 6.23 11.12
C ASN A 289 4.28 6.08 9.68
N VAL A 290 3.36 5.71 8.78
CA VAL A 290 3.65 5.54 7.35
C VAL A 290 2.67 6.31 6.48
N LEU A 291 3.19 7.10 5.57
CA LEU A 291 2.49 7.65 4.42
C LEU A 291 3.12 7.08 3.14
N ALA A 292 2.41 6.19 2.44
CA ALA A 292 2.91 5.48 1.27
C ALA A 292 1.98 5.68 0.05
N SER A 293 2.57 6.05 -1.09
CA SER A 293 1.89 6.14 -2.38
C SER A 293 2.63 5.31 -3.43
N VAL A 294 1.95 4.32 -4.01
CA VAL A 294 2.52 3.35 -4.96
C VAL A 294 1.66 3.28 -6.24
N PRO A 295 1.61 4.36 -7.05
CA PRO A 295 0.82 4.36 -8.28
C PRO A 295 1.54 3.67 -9.44
N ALA A 296 0.86 2.81 -10.18
CA ALA A 296 1.44 2.14 -11.35
C ALA A 296 0.50 2.06 -12.57
N LYS A 297 1.08 2.06 -13.78
CA LYS A 297 0.34 1.63 -14.98
C LYS A 297 0.41 0.11 -15.21
N GLY A 298 1.37 -0.59 -14.61
CA GLY A 298 1.44 -2.05 -14.63
C GLY A 298 0.75 -2.70 -13.42
N ASN A 299 1.23 -3.90 -13.08
CA ASN A 299 0.84 -4.64 -11.88
C ASN A 299 1.57 -4.10 -10.64
N VAL A 300 0.95 -4.22 -9.46
CA VAL A 300 1.52 -3.77 -8.20
C VAL A 300 1.50 -4.87 -7.14
N LEU A 301 2.65 -5.08 -6.52
CA LEU A 301 2.79 -5.81 -5.26
C LEU A 301 3.31 -4.84 -4.19
N ALA A 302 2.46 -4.48 -3.23
CA ALA A 302 2.77 -3.50 -2.19
C ALA A 302 2.58 -4.06 -0.77
N SER A 303 3.58 -3.88 0.08
CA SER A 303 3.53 -4.22 1.50
C SER A 303 3.89 -3.00 2.35
N VAL A 304 2.96 -2.56 3.21
CA VAL A 304 3.09 -1.34 4.02
C VAL A 304 2.80 -1.64 5.50
N PRO A 305 3.63 -2.46 6.19
CA PRO A 305 3.41 -2.79 7.59
C PRO A 305 3.91 -1.69 8.53
N ALA A 306 3.12 -1.31 9.53
CA ALA A 306 3.52 -0.32 10.53
C ALA A 306 3.16 -0.67 11.98
N LYS A 307 3.97 -0.20 12.94
CA LYS A 307 3.54 -0.16 14.35
C LYS A 307 2.75 1.12 14.68
N GLY A 308 2.86 2.18 13.90
CA GLY A 308 2.05 3.40 14.05
C GLY A 308 0.79 3.39 13.17
N ASN A 309 0.33 4.59 12.83
CA ASN A 309 -0.75 4.83 11.88
C ASN A 309 -0.27 4.69 10.44
N VAL A 310 -1.16 4.29 9.54
CA VAL A 310 -0.86 4.11 8.11
C VAL A 310 -1.85 4.85 7.24
N LEU A 311 -1.32 5.65 6.30
CA LEU A 311 -2.03 6.17 5.14
C LEU A 311 -1.39 5.58 3.87
N ALA A 312 -2.10 4.69 3.19
CA ALA A 312 -1.60 3.97 2.02
C ALA A 312 -2.52 4.16 0.80
N SER A 313 -1.93 4.51 -0.34
CA SER A 313 -2.61 4.60 -1.64
C SER A 313 -1.86 3.76 -2.68
N VAL A 314 -2.54 2.76 -3.25
CA VAL A 314 -1.96 1.79 -4.20
C VAL A 314 -2.81 1.70 -5.47
N PRO A 315 -2.87 2.77 -6.30
CA PRO A 315 -3.66 2.76 -7.53
C PRO A 315 -2.92 2.06 -8.68
N ALA A 316 -3.60 1.18 -9.42
CA ALA A 316 -3.01 0.50 -10.58
C ALA A 316 -3.94 0.43 -11.81
N LYS A 317 -3.34 0.45 -13.01
CA LYS A 317 -4.06 0.00 -14.22
C LYS A 317 -3.98 -1.52 -14.44
N GLY A 318 -3.02 -2.21 -13.84
CA GLY A 318 -2.95 -3.67 -13.81
C GLY A 318 -3.69 -4.28 -12.61
N SER A 319 -3.27 -5.49 -12.24
CA SER A 319 -3.71 -6.19 -11.03
C SER A 319 -2.91 -5.74 -9.80
N VAL A 320 -3.52 -5.82 -8.62
CA VAL A 320 -2.93 -5.35 -7.36
C VAL A 320 -2.96 -6.46 -6.31
N LEU A 321 -1.81 -6.67 -5.67
CA LEU A 321 -1.67 -7.40 -4.42
C LEU A 321 -1.15 -6.42 -3.35
N ALA A 322 -2.00 -6.06 -2.38
CA ALA A 322 -1.70 -5.06 -1.36
C ALA A 322 -1.89 -5.62 0.06
N SER A 323 -0.90 -5.43 0.93
CA SER A 323 -0.95 -5.75 2.35
C SER A 323 -0.60 -4.51 3.19
N VAL A 324 -1.52 -4.05 4.02
CA VAL A 324 -1.40 -2.81 4.82
C VAL A 324 -1.70 -3.09 6.30
N PRO A 325 -0.87 -3.90 7.00
CA PRO A 325 -1.11 -4.22 8.41
C PRO A 325 -0.60 -3.10 9.33
N ALA A 326 -1.40 -2.71 10.34
CA ALA A 326 -0.99 -1.71 11.32
C ALA A 326 -1.36 -2.06 12.77
N LYS A 327 -0.57 -1.55 13.73
CA LYS A 327 -1.02 -1.49 15.14
C LYS A 327 -1.81 -0.22 15.46
N GLY A 328 -1.64 0.86 14.69
CA GLY A 328 -2.45 2.08 14.80
C GLY A 328 -3.65 2.07 13.85
N ASN A 329 -4.20 3.26 13.57
CA ASN A 329 -5.29 3.47 12.62
C ASN A 329 -4.80 3.30 11.17
N VAL A 330 -5.69 2.87 10.28
CA VAL A 330 -5.39 2.66 8.85
C VAL A 330 -6.38 3.41 7.97
N LEU A 331 -5.84 4.19 7.03
CA LEU A 331 -6.54 4.70 5.86
C LEU A 331 -5.90 4.09 4.60
N ALA A 332 -6.61 3.20 3.92
CA ALA A 332 -6.11 2.47 2.76
C ALA A 332 -7.02 2.64 1.53
N SER A 333 -6.43 2.99 0.39
CA SER A 333 -7.10 3.05 -0.91
C SER A 333 -6.35 2.20 -1.93
N VAL A 334 -7.01 1.18 -2.48
CA VAL A 334 -6.42 0.19 -3.40
C VAL A 334 -7.27 0.08 -4.69
N PRO A 335 -7.34 1.13 -5.53
CA PRO A 335 -8.12 1.09 -6.76
C PRO A 335 -7.35 0.39 -7.89
N ALA A 336 -8.02 -0.50 -8.64
CA ALA A 336 -7.41 -1.17 -9.79
C ALA A 336 -8.34 -1.28 -11.01
N LYS A 337 -7.74 -1.29 -12.21
CA LYS A 337 -8.47 -1.74 -13.42
C LYS A 337 -8.39 -3.25 -13.62
N GLY A 338 -7.43 -3.95 -13.00
CA GLY A 338 -7.34 -5.41 -12.99
C GLY A 338 -8.03 -6.06 -11.80
N ASN A 339 -7.55 -7.24 -11.41
CA ASN A 339 -7.97 -7.95 -10.21
C ASN A 339 -7.28 -7.37 -8.96
N VAL A 340 -7.92 -7.48 -7.80
CA VAL A 340 -7.37 -6.98 -6.53
C VAL A 340 -7.40 -8.06 -5.46
N LEU A 341 -6.26 -8.26 -4.80
CA LEU A 341 -6.13 -8.97 -3.54
C LEU A 341 -5.61 -7.98 -2.48
N ALA A 342 -6.46 -7.61 -1.53
CA ALA A 342 -6.16 -6.59 -0.51
C ALA A 342 -6.37 -7.13 0.91
N SER A 343 -5.37 -6.93 1.78
CA SER A 343 -5.44 -7.23 3.21
C SER A 343 -5.08 -5.99 4.03
N VAL A 344 -6.01 -5.53 4.87
CA VAL A 344 -5.89 -4.29 5.65
C VAL A 344 -6.18 -4.56 7.14
N PRO A 345 -5.36 -5.36 7.85
CA PRO A 345 -5.59 -5.67 9.25
C PRO A 345 -5.11 -4.54 10.17
N SER A 346 -5.89 -4.24 11.21
CA SER A 346 -5.52 -3.19 12.17
C SER A 346 -5.88 -3.53 13.63
N LYS A 347 -5.07 -3.03 14.59
CA LYS A 347 -5.48 -2.95 16.00
C LYS A 347 -6.24 -1.66 16.35
N GLY A 348 -6.23 -0.66 15.48
CA GLY A 348 -7.02 0.57 15.59
C GLY A 348 -8.27 0.55 14.72
N ASN A 349 -8.70 1.75 14.31
CA ASN A 349 -9.80 1.97 13.36
C ASN A 349 -9.31 1.81 11.92
N VAL A 350 -10.20 1.39 11.02
CA VAL A 350 -9.89 1.20 9.59
C VAL A 350 -10.88 1.93 8.71
N LEU A 351 -10.36 2.72 7.76
CA LEU A 351 -11.06 3.21 6.59
C LEU A 351 -10.41 2.61 5.34
N ALA A 352 -11.12 1.70 4.66
CA ALA A 352 -10.61 0.97 3.50
C ALA A 352 -11.51 1.12 2.27
N SER A 353 -10.91 1.46 1.13
CA SER A 353 -11.58 1.49 -0.17
C SER A 353 -10.82 0.63 -1.19
N VAL A 354 -11.49 -0.39 -1.73
CA VAL A 354 -10.89 -1.38 -2.64
C VAL A 354 -11.74 -1.52 -3.92
N PRO A 355 -11.80 -0.48 -4.78
CA PRO A 355 -12.57 -0.54 -6.01
C PRO A 355 -11.81 -1.25 -7.14
N ALA A 356 -12.48 -2.15 -7.88
CA ALA A 356 -11.87 -2.82 -9.03
C ALA A 356 -12.79 -2.93 -10.26
N LYS A 357 -12.19 -3.02 -11.45
CA LYS A 357 -12.92 -3.50 -12.64
C LYS A 357 -12.84 -5.03 -12.81
N GLY A 358 -11.84 -5.69 -12.25
CA GLY A 358 -11.72 -7.16 -12.23
C GLY A 358 -12.37 -7.78 -10.99
N ASN A 359 -11.93 -8.98 -10.62
CA ASN A 359 -12.36 -9.64 -9.39
C ASN A 359 -11.67 -9.04 -8.15
N VAL A 360 -12.35 -9.10 -6.99
CA VAL A 360 -11.82 -8.58 -5.72
C VAL A 360 -11.85 -9.65 -4.63
N LEU A 361 -10.72 -9.83 -3.96
CA LEU A 361 -10.59 -10.53 -2.68
C LEU A 361 -10.08 -9.54 -1.64
N ALA A 362 -10.93 -9.15 -0.69
CA ALA A 362 -10.63 -8.14 0.31
C ALA A 362 -10.84 -8.65 1.74
N SER A 363 -9.85 -8.44 2.61
CA SER A 363 -9.92 -8.74 4.04
C SER A 363 -9.56 -7.50 4.86
N VAL A 364 -10.49 -7.03 5.70
CA VAL A 364 -10.38 -5.78 6.47
C VAL A 364 -10.68 -6.04 7.96
N PRO A 365 -9.86 -6.82 8.68
CA PRO A 365 -10.09 -7.10 10.09
C PRO A 365 -9.61 -5.97 11.00
N ALA A 366 -10.41 -5.56 11.98
CA ALA A 366 -10.01 -4.52 12.94
C ALA A 366 -10.39 -4.82 14.39
N LYS A 367 -9.59 -4.32 15.33
CA LYS A 367 -10.01 -4.25 16.75
C LYS A 367 -10.81 -2.97 17.05
N GLY A 368 -10.73 -1.93 16.23
CA GLY A 368 -11.56 -0.73 16.33
C GLY A 368 -12.80 -0.79 15.45
N ASN A 369 -13.27 0.38 15.04
CA ASN A 369 -14.36 0.59 14.08
C ASN A 369 -13.84 0.39 12.64
N VAL A 370 -14.73 -0.04 11.74
CA VAL A 370 -14.41 -0.26 10.32
C VAL A 370 -15.40 0.46 9.42
N LEU A 371 -14.87 1.23 8.47
CA LEU A 371 -15.58 1.71 7.30
C LEU A 371 -14.91 1.09 6.05
N ALA A 372 -15.62 0.19 5.37
CA ALA A 372 -15.09 -0.56 4.22
C ALA A 372 -16.00 -0.41 2.99
N SER A 373 -15.39 -0.08 1.85
CA SER A 373 -16.06 -0.05 0.55
C SER A 373 -15.29 -0.93 -0.45
N VAL A 374 -15.95 -1.96 -1.00
CA VAL A 374 -15.35 -2.96 -1.89
C VAL A 374 -16.18 -3.11 -3.18
N PRO A 375 -16.24 -2.08 -4.04
CA PRO A 375 -17.04 -2.13 -5.26
C PRO A 375 -16.29 -2.85 -6.38
N SER A 376 -17.01 -3.65 -7.18
CA SER A 376 -16.42 -4.40 -8.30
C SER A 376 -17.31 -4.51 -9.53
N LYS A 377 -16.71 -4.61 -10.71
CA LYS A 377 -17.40 -5.10 -11.91
C LYS A 377 -17.28 -6.63 -12.10
N GLY A 378 -16.33 -7.29 -11.44
CA GLY A 378 -16.18 -8.75 -11.43
C GLY A 378 -16.85 -9.38 -10.21
N ASN A 379 -16.37 -10.56 -9.80
CA ASN A 379 -16.80 -11.22 -8.56
C ASN A 379 -16.13 -10.59 -7.33
N VAL A 380 -16.78 -10.68 -6.16
CA VAL A 380 -16.26 -10.15 -4.90
C VAL A 380 -16.30 -11.21 -3.80
N LEU A 381 -15.16 -11.40 -3.13
CA LEU A 381 -15.06 -12.07 -1.84
C LEU A 381 -14.55 -11.06 -0.80
N ALA A 382 -15.40 -10.68 0.15
CA ALA A 382 -15.10 -9.67 1.16
C ALA A 382 -15.31 -10.18 2.59
N SER A 383 -14.32 -9.96 3.45
CA SER A 383 -14.39 -10.25 4.88
C SER A 383 -14.05 -8.99 5.68
N VAL A 384 -14.98 -8.52 6.50
CA VAL A 384 -14.86 -7.27 7.27
C VAL A 384 -15.19 -7.50 8.75
N PRO A 385 -14.36 -8.27 9.49
CA PRO A 385 -14.60 -8.54 10.90
C PRO A 385 -14.12 -7.38 11.79
N ALA A 386 -14.93 -6.97 12.77
CA ALA A 386 -14.54 -5.92 13.72
C ALA A 386 -14.91 -6.23 15.19
N LYS A 387 -14.10 -5.72 16.12
CA LYS A 387 -14.54 -5.62 17.53
C LYS A 387 -15.32 -4.34 17.84
N GLY A 388 -15.25 -3.31 16.99
CA GLY A 388 -16.08 -2.12 17.08
C GLY A 388 -17.32 -2.19 16.19
N ASN A 389 -17.79 -1.02 15.76
CA ASN A 389 -18.87 -0.85 14.79
C ASN A 389 -18.36 -1.04 13.36
N VAL A 390 -19.25 -1.49 12.46
CA VAL A 390 -18.92 -1.72 11.06
C VAL A 390 -19.91 -1.02 10.13
N LEU A 391 -19.38 -0.26 9.18
CA LEU A 391 -20.08 0.22 8.00
C LEU A 391 -19.43 -0.41 6.75
N ALA A 392 -20.12 -1.32 6.08
CA ALA A 392 -19.59 -2.08 4.94
C ALA A 392 -20.49 -1.93 3.71
N SER A 393 -19.89 -1.62 2.56
CA SER A 393 -20.54 -1.58 1.26
C SER A 393 -19.78 -2.45 0.26
N VAL A 394 -20.44 -3.49 -0.28
CA VAL A 394 -19.83 -4.51 -1.16
C VAL A 394 -20.66 -4.67 -2.45
N PRO A 395 -20.74 -3.64 -3.31
CA PRO A 395 -21.52 -3.71 -4.53
C PRO A 395 -20.76 -4.44 -5.66
N SER A 396 -21.48 -5.25 -6.44
CA SER A 396 -20.88 -6.02 -7.54
C SER A 396 -21.77 -6.14 -8.77
N LYS A 397 -21.14 -6.26 -9.96
CA LYS A 397 -21.84 -6.78 -11.16
C LYS A 397 -21.72 -8.30 -11.31
N GLY A 398 -20.75 -8.95 -10.66
CA GLY A 398 -20.61 -10.41 -10.62
C GLY A 398 -21.28 -11.01 -9.39
N ASN A 399 -20.81 -12.19 -8.96
CA ASN A 399 -21.23 -12.83 -7.72
C ASN A 399 -20.57 -12.18 -6.49
N VAL A 400 -21.24 -12.26 -5.33
CA VAL A 400 -20.72 -11.72 -4.06
C VAL A 400 -20.77 -12.76 -2.96
N LEU A 401 -19.64 -12.93 -2.28
CA LEU A 401 -19.52 -13.60 -0.99
C LEU A 401 -19.02 -12.59 0.05
N ALA A 402 -19.87 -12.21 0.99
CA ALA A 402 -19.58 -11.18 1.99
C ALA A 402 -19.78 -11.70 3.42
N SER A 403 -18.80 -11.48 4.29
CA SER A 403 -18.86 -11.76 5.73
C SER A 403 -18.52 -10.50 6.53
N VAL A 404 -19.46 -10.02 7.33
CA VAL A 404 -19.35 -8.75 8.08
C VAL A 404 -19.68 -8.97 9.56
N PRO A 405 -18.86 -9.73 10.31
CA PRO A 405 -19.11 -9.99 11.73
C PRO A 405 -18.64 -8.82 12.61
N ALA A 406 -19.45 -8.40 13.58
CA ALA A 406 -19.06 -7.35 14.53
C ALA A 406 -19.44 -7.63 15.98
N LYS A 407 -18.65 -7.12 16.93
CA LYS A 407 -19.08 -7.01 18.34
C LYS A 407 -19.89 -5.73 18.61
N GLY A 408 -19.79 -4.70 17.76
CA GLY A 408 -20.61 -3.50 17.81
C GLY A 408 -21.86 -3.60 16.92
N ASN A 409 -22.33 -2.43 16.48
CA ASN A 409 -23.40 -2.27 15.51
C ASN A 409 -22.89 -2.48 14.08
N VAL A 410 -23.77 -2.94 13.18
CA VAL A 410 -23.44 -3.18 11.77
C VAL A 410 -24.42 -2.49 10.84
N LEU A 411 -23.89 -1.74 9.87
CA LEU A 411 -24.59 -1.29 8.68
C LEU A 411 -23.92 -1.92 7.46
N ALA A 412 -24.61 -2.83 6.79
CA ALA A 412 -24.09 -3.59 5.66
C ALA A 412 -24.98 -3.45 4.41
N SER A 413 -24.38 -3.13 3.27
CA SER A 413 -25.02 -3.11 1.96
C SER A 413 -24.26 -4.02 0.99
N VAL A 414 -24.92 -5.03 0.45
CA VAL A 414 -24.31 -6.06 -0.42
C VAL A 414 -25.13 -6.24 -1.70
N PRO A 415 -25.22 -5.21 -2.57
CA PRO A 415 -26.00 -5.30 -3.80
C PRO A 415 -25.24 -6.02 -4.92
N SER A 416 -25.95 -6.85 -5.69
CA SER A 416 -25.34 -7.63 -6.77
C SER A 416 -26.23 -7.78 -8.02
N LYS A 417 -25.60 -7.90 -9.20
CA LYS A 417 -26.28 -8.43 -10.39
C LYS A 417 -26.16 -9.95 -10.52
N GLY A 418 -25.19 -10.58 -9.87
CA GLY A 418 -25.04 -12.05 -9.81
C GLY A 418 -25.70 -12.63 -8.57
N ASN A 419 -25.24 -13.81 -8.14
CA ASN A 419 -25.67 -14.44 -6.89
C ASN A 419 -25.01 -13.77 -5.66
N VAL A 420 -25.67 -13.84 -4.50
CA VAL A 420 -25.16 -13.29 -3.24
C VAL A 420 -25.21 -14.33 -2.12
N LEU A 421 -24.08 -14.49 -1.44
CA LEU A 421 -23.98 -15.16 -0.14
C LEU A 421 -23.48 -14.13 0.89
N ALA A 422 -24.34 -13.74 1.83
CA ALA A 422 -24.06 -12.70 2.81
C ALA A 422 -24.27 -13.20 4.25
N SER A 423 -23.27 -12.98 5.12
CA SER A 423 -23.35 -13.26 6.56
C SER A 423 -23.01 -11.99 7.34
N VAL A 424 -23.95 -11.50 8.15
CA VAL A 424 -23.85 -10.23 8.88
C VAL A 424 -24.18 -10.43 10.37
N PRO A 425 -23.37 -11.19 11.13
CA PRO A 425 -23.62 -11.43 12.54
C PRO A 425 -23.15 -10.27 13.42
N ALA A 426 -23.97 -9.83 14.38
CA ALA A 426 -23.58 -8.78 15.32
C ALA A 426 -23.97 -9.05 16.79
N LYS A 427 -23.18 -8.51 17.72
CA LYS A 427 -23.64 -8.39 19.12
C LYS A 427 -24.44 -7.10 19.38
N GLY A 428 -24.32 -6.09 18.52
CA GLY A 428 -25.15 -4.89 18.56
C GLY A 428 -26.40 -4.99 17.67
N ASN A 429 -26.85 -3.84 17.21
CA ASN A 429 -27.93 -3.69 16.22
C ASN A 429 -27.40 -3.92 14.80
N VAL A 430 -28.28 -4.40 13.90
CA VAL A 430 -27.93 -4.66 12.50
C VAL A 430 -28.92 -3.99 11.56
N LEU A 431 -28.38 -3.25 10.59
CA LEU A 431 -29.09 -2.79 9.40
C LEU A 431 -28.41 -3.43 8.17
N ALA A 432 -29.11 -4.35 7.51
CA ALA A 432 -28.59 -5.12 6.38
C ALA A 432 -29.48 -4.99 5.13
N SER A 433 -28.87 -4.67 3.99
CA SER A 433 -29.52 -4.65 2.68
C SER A 433 -28.74 -5.54 1.70
N VAL A 434 -29.39 -6.59 1.19
CA VAL A 434 -28.78 -7.63 0.34
C VAL A 434 -29.59 -7.82 -0.96
N PRO A 435 -29.69 -6.80 -1.83
CA PRO A 435 -30.47 -6.91 -3.06
C PRO A 435 -29.71 -7.64 -4.17
N SER A 436 -30.42 -8.47 -4.94
CA SER A 436 -29.80 -9.24 -6.02
C SER A 436 -30.68 -9.41 -7.26
N LYS A 437 -30.05 -9.54 -8.44
CA LYS A 437 -30.73 -10.09 -9.64
C LYS A 437 -30.59 -11.61 -9.75
N GLY A 438 -29.62 -12.23 -9.08
CA GLY A 438 -29.45 -13.68 -9.00
C GLY A 438 -30.12 -14.27 -7.76
N ASN A 439 -29.66 -15.43 -7.31
CA ASN A 439 -30.09 -16.06 -6.05
C ASN A 439 -29.45 -15.37 -4.84
N VAL A 440 -30.12 -15.43 -3.69
CA VAL A 440 -29.61 -14.86 -2.42
C VAL A 440 -29.67 -15.88 -1.30
N LEU A 441 -28.54 -16.04 -0.60
CA LEU A 441 -28.44 -16.68 0.71
C LEU A 441 -27.95 -15.65 1.72
N ALA A 442 -28.81 -15.26 2.65
CA ALA A 442 -28.53 -14.22 3.64
C ALA A 442 -28.74 -14.72 5.08
N SER A 443 -27.76 -14.49 5.94
CA SER A 443 -27.83 -14.76 7.39
C SER A 443 -27.49 -13.49 8.16
N VAL A 444 -28.44 -12.98 8.96
CA VAL A 444 -28.35 -11.70 9.68
C VAL A 444 -28.69 -11.88 11.16
N PRO A 445 -27.88 -12.64 11.93
CA PRO A 445 -28.14 -12.86 13.35
C PRO A 445 -27.68 -11.69 14.21
N ALA A 446 -28.49 -11.25 15.19
CA ALA A 446 -28.09 -10.20 16.12
C ALA A 446 -28.49 -10.45 17.57
N LYS A 447 -27.71 -9.91 18.51
CA LYS A 447 -28.17 -9.77 19.91
C LYS A 447 -28.98 -8.49 20.15
N GLY A 448 -28.86 -7.48 19.29
CA GLY A 448 -29.70 -6.28 19.31
C GLY A 448 -30.92 -6.40 18.40
N ASN A 449 -31.39 -5.23 17.94
CA ASN A 449 -32.45 -5.10 16.94
C ASN A 449 -31.92 -5.34 15.53
N VAL A 450 -32.79 -5.85 14.64
CA VAL A 450 -32.45 -6.12 13.24
C VAL A 450 -33.43 -5.46 12.28
N LEU A 451 -32.89 -4.73 11.30
CA LEU A 451 -33.59 -4.29 10.10
C LEU A 451 -32.92 -4.94 8.88
N ALA A 452 -33.61 -5.87 8.23
CA ALA A 452 -33.09 -6.64 7.10
C ALA A 452 -33.97 -6.52 5.85
N SER A 453 -33.36 -6.21 4.72
CA SER A 453 -34.00 -6.19 3.40
C SER A 453 -33.23 -7.09 2.43
N VAL A 454 -33.87 -8.14 1.92
CA VAL A 454 -33.26 -9.18 1.08
C VAL A 454 -34.08 -9.40 -0.20
N PRO A 455 -34.17 -8.39 -1.10
CA PRO A 455 -34.95 -8.51 -2.32
C PRO A 455 -34.18 -9.26 -3.42
N SER A 456 -34.87 -10.09 -4.19
CA SER A 456 -34.25 -10.88 -5.27
C SER A 456 -35.14 -11.05 -6.51
N LYS A 457 -34.50 -11.20 -7.68
CA LYS A 457 -35.17 -11.77 -8.87
C LYS A 457 -35.03 -13.29 -8.97
N GLY A 458 -34.05 -13.90 -8.29
CA GLY A 458 -33.87 -15.35 -8.20
C GLY A 458 -34.53 -15.92 -6.95
N ASN A 459 -34.07 -17.08 -6.49
CA ASN A 459 -34.50 -17.70 -5.23
C ASN A 459 -33.87 -17.00 -4.01
N VAL A 460 -34.55 -17.03 -2.87
CA VAL A 460 -34.06 -16.45 -1.62
C VAL A 460 -34.11 -17.46 -0.48
N LEU A 461 -32.99 -17.60 0.24
CA LEU A 461 -32.90 -18.24 1.54
C LEU A 461 -32.42 -17.19 2.55
N ALA A 462 -33.28 -16.79 3.49
CA ALA A 462 -33.00 -15.74 4.46
C ALA A 462 -33.22 -16.23 5.90
N SER A 463 -32.23 -16.00 6.77
CA SER A 463 -32.31 -16.26 8.21
C SER A 463 -31.97 -14.98 8.98
N VAL A 464 -32.93 -14.48 9.77
CA VAL A 464 -32.84 -13.18 10.46
C VAL A 464 -33.18 -13.34 11.96
N PRO A 465 -32.38 -14.10 12.74
CA PRO A 465 -32.65 -14.31 14.15
C PRO A 465 -32.19 -13.13 15.02
N ALA A 466 -33.01 -12.69 15.97
CA ALA A 466 -32.62 -11.62 16.91
C ALA A 466 -33.03 -11.86 18.36
N LYS A 467 -32.25 -11.30 19.30
CA LYS A 467 -32.71 -11.15 20.70
C LYS A 467 -33.52 -9.86 20.92
N GLY A 468 -33.38 -8.87 20.05
CA GLY A 468 -34.21 -7.66 20.05
C GLY A 468 -35.44 -7.79 19.15
N ASN A 469 -35.91 -6.64 18.66
CA ASN A 469 -36.97 -6.52 17.67
C ASN A 469 -36.45 -6.77 16.25
N VAL A 470 -37.30 -7.28 15.36
CA VAL A 470 -36.95 -7.57 13.97
C VAL A 470 -37.93 -6.91 13.00
N LEU A 471 -37.39 -6.20 12.01
CA LEU A 471 -38.09 -5.76 10.81
C LEU A 471 -37.42 -6.42 9.60
N ALA A 472 -38.11 -7.35 8.94
CA ALA A 472 -37.58 -8.14 7.84
C ALA A 472 -38.46 -8.04 6.58
N SER A 473 -37.85 -7.74 5.44
CA SER A 473 -38.48 -7.74 4.12
C SER A 473 -37.71 -8.63 3.15
N VAL A 474 -38.36 -9.70 2.66
CA VAL A 474 -37.74 -10.75 1.84
C VAL A 474 -38.54 -10.98 0.55
N PRO A 475 -38.64 -9.98 -0.35
CA PRO A 475 -39.41 -10.12 -1.58
C PRO A 475 -38.64 -10.88 -2.67
N SER A 476 -39.33 -11.72 -3.44
CA SER A 476 -38.71 -12.50 -4.51
C SER A 476 -39.59 -12.70 -5.75
N LYS A 477 -38.94 -12.87 -6.91
CA LYS A 477 -39.61 -13.45 -8.11
C LYS A 477 -39.46 -14.98 -8.18
N GLY A 478 -38.47 -15.56 -7.50
CA GLY A 478 -38.29 -17.01 -7.39
C GLY A 478 -38.96 -17.59 -6.14
N ASN A 479 -38.48 -18.73 -5.66
CA ASN A 479 -38.92 -19.33 -4.40
C ASN A 479 -38.29 -18.61 -3.19
N VAL A 480 -38.97 -18.63 -2.04
CA VAL A 480 -38.49 -18.03 -0.79
C VAL A 480 -38.54 -19.01 0.36
N LEU A 481 -37.43 -19.15 1.07
CA LEU A 481 -37.35 -19.78 2.39
C LEU A 481 -36.86 -18.72 3.39
N ALA A 482 -37.74 -18.31 4.31
CA ALA A 482 -37.47 -17.26 5.29
C ALA A 482 -37.69 -17.74 6.73
N SER A 483 -36.70 -17.52 7.61
CA SER A 483 -36.79 -17.76 9.05
C SER A 483 -36.45 -16.48 9.81
N VAL A 484 -37.42 -15.95 10.56
CA VAL A 484 -37.32 -14.66 11.26
C VAL A 484 -37.67 -14.81 12.75
N PRO A 485 -36.87 -15.54 13.55
CA PRO A 485 -37.15 -15.74 14.96
C PRO A 485 -36.70 -14.54 15.82
N ALA A 486 -37.51 -14.09 16.77
CA ALA A 486 -37.13 -13.02 17.69
C ALA A 486 -37.54 -13.24 19.15
N LYS A 487 -36.77 -12.67 20.09
CA LYS A 487 -37.25 -12.51 21.48
C LYS A 487 -38.07 -11.22 21.69
N GLY A 488 -37.92 -10.23 20.81
CA GLY A 488 -38.75 -9.02 20.81
C GLY A 488 -39.97 -9.15 19.88
N ASN A 489 -40.43 -8.01 19.39
CA ASN A 489 -41.48 -7.90 18.39
C ASN A 489 -40.95 -8.17 16.97
N VAL A 490 -41.80 -8.70 16.09
CA VAL A 490 -41.45 -9.00 14.70
C VAL A 490 -42.42 -8.37 13.72
N LEU A 491 -41.89 -7.67 12.73
CA LEU A 491 -42.58 -7.25 11.52
C LEU A 491 -41.92 -7.91 10.32
N ALA A 492 -42.59 -8.86 9.68
CA ALA A 492 -42.05 -9.66 8.57
C ALA A 492 -42.93 -9.58 7.31
N SER A 493 -42.32 -9.29 6.17
CA SER A 493 -42.96 -9.28 4.85
C SER A 493 -42.19 -10.18 3.88
N VAL A 494 -42.81 -11.26 3.41
CA VAL A 494 -42.18 -12.31 2.59
C VAL A 494 -42.99 -12.56 1.30
N PRO A 495 -43.09 -11.57 0.38
CA PRO A 495 -43.86 -11.73 -0.85
C PRO A 495 -43.09 -12.48 -1.93
N SER A 496 -43.77 -13.34 -2.70
CA SER A 496 -43.14 -14.14 -3.75
C SER A 496 -44.01 -14.35 -4.99
N LYS A 497 -43.37 -14.53 -6.15
CA LYS A 497 -44.03 -15.14 -7.33
C LYS A 497 -43.88 -16.66 -7.38
N GLY A 498 -42.89 -17.24 -6.70
CA GLY A 498 -42.71 -18.68 -6.58
C GLY A 498 -43.36 -19.24 -5.31
N ASN A 499 -42.90 -20.39 -4.83
CA ASN A 499 -43.33 -20.98 -3.56
C ASN A 499 -42.71 -20.24 -2.36
N VAL A 500 -43.40 -20.25 -1.22
CA VAL A 500 -42.91 -19.63 0.02
C VAL A 500 -42.98 -20.61 1.19
N LEU A 501 -41.87 -20.73 1.91
CA LEU A 501 -41.79 -21.35 3.23
C LEU A 501 -41.31 -20.29 4.23
N ALA A 502 -42.19 -19.87 5.14
CA ALA A 502 -41.93 -18.79 6.10
C ALA A 502 -42.14 -19.27 7.55
N SER A 503 -41.16 -19.03 8.42
CA SER A 503 -41.26 -19.24 9.86
C SER A 503 -40.94 -17.95 10.61
N VAL A 504 -41.89 -17.42 11.38
CA VAL A 504 -41.80 -16.11 12.05
C VAL A 504 -42.16 -16.25 13.55
N PRO A 505 -41.36 -16.98 14.35
CA PRO A 505 -41.65 -17.17 15.77
C PRO A 505 -41.20 -15.97 16.60
N ALA A 506 -42.03 -15.50 17.55
CA ALA A 506 -41.63 -14.42 18.47
C ALA A 506 -42.06 -14.63 19.93
N LYS A 507 -41.29 -14.06 20.86
CA LYS A 507 -41.77 -13.89 22.25
C LYS A 507 -42.57 -12.59 22.45
N GLY A 508 -42.45 -11.62 21.56
CA GLY A 508 -43.27 -10.41 21.54
C GLY A 508 -44.49 -10.54 20.61
N ASN A 509 -44.94 -9.40 20.10
CA ASN A 509 -46.00 -9.28 19.10
C ASN A 509 -45.46 -9.58 17.69
N VAL A 510 -46.30 -10.12 16.81
CA VAL A 510 -45.94 -10.45 15.43
C VAL A 510 -46.92 -9.83 14.43
N LEU A 511 -46.38 -9.13 13.45
CA LEU A 511 -47.07 -8.73 12.22
C LEU A 511 -46.39 -9.40 11.03
N ALA A 512 -47.07 -10.35 10.38
CA ALA A 512 -46.53 -11.15 9.29
C ALA A 512 -47.40 -11.07 8.02
N SER A 513 -46.79 -10.77 6.88
CA SER A 513 -47.42 -10.82 5.56
C SER A 513 -46.64 -11.74 4.63
N VAL A 514 -47.27 -12.79 4.12
CA VAL A 514 -46.64 -13.85 3.31
C VAL A 514 -47.44 -14.11 2.02
N PRO A 515 -47.55 -13.12 1.10
CA PRO A 515 -48.30 -13.29 -0.12
C PRO A 515 -47.52 -14.07 -1.20
N SER A 516 -48.21 -14.93 -1.95
CA SER A 516 -47.57 -15.75 -2.98
C SER A 516 -48.42 -16.00 -4.22
N LYS A 517 -47.78 -16.14 -5.40
CA LYS A 517 -48.43 -16.75 -6.58
C LYS A 517 -48.28 -18.28 -6.64
N GLY A 518 -47.35 -18.86 -5.88
CA GLY A 518 -47.19 -20.30 -5.73
C GLY A 518 -47.88 -20.83 -4.48
N ASN A 519 -47.38 -21.96 -3.98
CA ASN A 519 -47.79 -22.56 -2.71
C ASN A 519 -47.16 -21.83 -1.53
N VAL A 520 -47.84 -21.83 -0.38
CA VAL A 520 -47.35 -21.20 0.86
C VAL A 520 -47.43 -22.17 2.03
N LEU A 521 -46.31 -22.30 2.75
CA LEU A 521 -46.23 -22.89 4.07
C LEU A 521 -45.77 -21.82 5.06
N ALA A 522 -46.64 -21.39 5.97
CA ALA A 522 -46.38 -20.31 6.91
C ALA A 522 -46.60 -20.75 8.37
N SER A 523 -45.63 -20.50 9.24
CA SER A 523 -45.73 -20.72 10.68
C SER A 523 -45.39 -19.43 11.43
N VAL A 524 -46.35 -18.89 12.19
CA VAL A 524 -46.26 -17.59 12.87
C VAL A 524 -46.63 -17.71 14.35
N PRO A 525 -45.84 -18.44 15.17
CA PRO A 525 -46.13 -18.61 16.58
C PRO A 525 -45.69 -17.39 17.40
N ALA A 526 -46.53 -16.93 18.34
CA ALA A 526 -46.16 -15.83 19.24
C ALA A 526 -46.59 -16.04 20.71
N LYS A 527 -45.89 -15.38 21.63
CA LYS A 527 -46.40 -15.19 23.00
C LYS A 527 -47.21 -13.90 23.17
N GLY A 528 -46.99 -12.90 22.32
CA GLY A 528 -47.79 -11.67 22.28
C GLY A 528 -48.97 -11.78 21.30
N ASN A 529 -49.46 -10.64 20.81
CA ASN A 529 -50.51 -10.57 19.81
C ASN A 529 -49.97 -10.90 18.40
N VAL A 530 -50.82 -11.48 17.55
CA VAL A 530 -50.46 -11.84 16.16
C VAL A 530 -51.43 -11.24 15.15
N LEU A 531 -50.88 -10.55 14.15
CA LEU A 531 -51.58 -10.18 12.93
C LEU A 531 -50.89 -10.85 11.74
N ALA A 532 -51.56 -11.83 11.11
CA ALA A 532 -51.00 -12.64 10.03
C ALA A 532 -51.86 -12.58 8.76
N SER A 533 -51.24 -12.31 7.62
CA SER A 533 -51.88 -12.35 6.30
C SER A 533 -51.10 -13.27 5.36
N VAL A 534 -51.72 -14.33 4.87
CA VAL A 534 -51.08 -15.40 4.08
C VAL A 534 -51.88 -15.68 2.79
N PRO A 535 -51.98 -14.71 1.85
CA PRO A 535 -52.73 -14.90 0.62
C PRO A 535 -51.92 -15.70 -0.42
N ALA A 536 -52.55 -16.68 -1.10
CA ALA A 536 -51.89 -17.42 -2.18
C ALA A 536 -52.77 -17.71 -3.40
N LYS A 537 -52.14 -17.86 -4.58
CA LYS A 537 -52.82 -18.47 -5.73
C LYS A 537 -52.70 -20.00 -5.75
N GLY A 538 -51.72 -20.58 -5.06
CA GLY A 538 -51.58 -22.02 -4.90
C GLY A 538 -52.27 -22.54 -3.63
N ASN A 539 -51.77 -23.66 -3.12
CA ASN A 539 -52.19 -24.26 -1.85
C ASN A 539 -51.55 -23.53 -0.67
N VAL A 540 -52.25 -23.48 0.47
CA VAL A 540 -51.78 -22.82 1.69
C VAL A 540 -51.86 -23.77 2.88
N LEU A 541 -50.74 -23.88 3.61
CA LEU A 541 -50.68 -24.46 4.94
C LEU A 541 -50.21 -23.37 5.92
N ALA A 542 -51.09 -22.93 6.82
CA ALA A 542 -50.83 -21.83 7.75
C ALA A 542 -51.06 -22.26 9.20
N SER A 543 -50.09 -21.99 10.07
CA SER A 543 -50.19 -22.20 11.52
C SER A 543 -49.85 -20.90 12.26
N VAL A 544 -50.80 -20.36 13.02
CA VAL A 544 -50.71 -19.05 13.69
C VAL A 544 -51.07 -19.16 15.18
N PRO A 545 -50.29 -19.91 15.98
CA PRO A 545 -50.60 -20.09 17.40
C PRO A 545 -50.17 -18.88 18.23
N SER A 546 -50.97 -18.49 19.23
CA SER A 546 -50.69 -17.34 20.08
C SER A 546 -51.09 -17.51 21.54
N LYS A 547 -50.37 -16.85 22.46
CA LYS A 547 -50.87 -16.63 23.84
C LYS A 547 -51.64 -15.32 24.00
N GLY A 548 -51.56 -14.40 23.04
CA GLY A 548 -52.35 -13.17 22.99
C GLY A 548 -53.54 -13.28 22.03
N ASN A 549 -53.99 -12.13 21.53
CA ASN A 549 -55.03 -12.03 20.51
C ASN A 549 -54.48 -12.37 19.12
N VAL A 550 -55.32 -12.91 18.25
CA VAL A 550 -54.95 -13.27 16.87
C VAL A 550 -55.93 -12.68 15.86
N LEU A 551 -55.39 -12.00 14.85
CA LEU A 551 -56.09 -11.64 13.63
C LEU A 551 -55.39 -12.32 12.45
N ALA A 552 -56.05 -13.30 11.83
CA ALA A 552 -55.48 -14.11 10.76
C ALA A 552 -56.33 -14.06 9.48
N SER A 553 -55.71 -13.83 8.33
CA SER A 553 -56.33 -13.88 7.01
C SER A 553 -55.54 -14.79 6.09
N VAL A 554 -56.17 -15.87 5.60
CA VAL A 554 -55.52 -16.94 4.81
C VAL A 554 -56.32 -17.22 3.53
N PRO A 555 -56.42 -16.26 2.59
CA PRO A 555 -57.17 -16.46 1.36
C PRO A 555 -56.37 -17.30 0.34
N ALA A 556 -57.00 -18.27 -0.33
CA ALA A 556 -56.34 -19.03 -1.39
C ALA A 556 -57.22 -19.32 -2.61
N LYS A 557 -56.60 -19.59 -3.76
CA LYS A 557 -57.30 -20.23 -4.89
C LYS A 557 -57.18 -21.77 -4.87
N GLY A 558 -56.15 -22.32 -4.23
CA GLY A 558 -55.97 -23.76 -4.05
C GLY A 558 -56.56 -24.27 -2.73
N ASN A 559 -56.11 -25.44 -2.26
CA ASN A 559 -56.54 -26.00 -0.97
C ASN A 559 -55.92 -25.24 0.20
N VAL A 560 -56.65 -25.11 1.31
CA VAL A 560 -56.19 -24.44 2.54
C VAL A 560 -56.29 -25.36 3.75
N LEU A 561 -55.19 -25.47 4.47
CA LEU A 561 -55.14 -26.03 5.82
C LEU A 561 -54.67 -24.93 6.78
N ALA A 562 -55.55 -24.46 7.66
CA ALA A 562 -55.28 -23.36 8.58
C ALA A 562 -55.51 -23.77 10.04
N SER A 563 -54.54 -23.49 10.91
CA SER A 563 -54.64 -23.69 12.36
C SER A 563 -54.29 -22.40 13.10
N VAL A 564 -55.24 -21.86 13.87
CA VAL A 564 -55.14 -20.55 14.53
C VAL A 564 -55.51 -20.67 16.02
N PRO A 565 -54.74 -21.44 16.83
CA PRO A 565 -55.05 -21.60 18.25
C PRO A 565 -54.62 -20.36 19.05
N ALA A 566 -55.45 -19.86 19.96
CA ALA A 566 -55.10 -18.73 20.81
C ALA A 566 -55.57 -18.85 22.27
N LYS A 567 -54.90 -18.15 23.19
CA LYS A 567 -55.45 -17.93 24.55
C LYS A 567 -56.28 -16.65 24.67
N GLY A 568 -56.08 -15.69 23.76
CA GLY A 568 -56.90 -14.47 23.67
C GLY A 568 -58.04 -14.60 22.67
N ASN A 569 -58.53 -13.45 22.20
CA ASN A 569 -59.57 -13.37 21.18
C ASN A 569 -59.00 -13.71 19.80
N VAL A 570 -59.82 -14.34 18.95
CA VAL A 570 -59.45 -14.72 17.59
C VAL A 570 -60.44 -14.21 16.56
N LEU A 571 -59.93 -13.50 15.56
CA LEU A 571 -60.63 -13.18 14.32
C LEU A 571 -59.89 -13.85 13.16
N ALA A 572 -60.52 -14.83 12.51
CA ALA A 572 -59.90 -15.62 11.44
C ALA A 572 -60.76 -15.59 10.16
N SER A 573 -60.12 -15.35 9.01
CA SER A 573 -60.77 -15.40 7.70
C SER A 573 -60.01 -16.31 6.75
N VAL A 574 -60.66 -17.37 6.24
CA VAL A 574 -60.03 -18.42 5.43
C VAL A 574 -60.83 -18.67 4.14
N PRO A 575 -60.94 -17.68 3.23
CA PRO A 575 -61.70 -17.85 1.99
C PRO A 575 -60.91 -18.72 1.00
N SER A 576 -61.58 -19.66 0.32
CA SER A 576 -60.93 -20.48 -0.70
C SER A 576 -61.82 -20.90 -1.87
N LYS A 577 -61.19 -21.13 -3.04
CA LYS A 577 -61.84 -21.83 -4.17
C LYS A 577 -61.64 -23.35 -4.12
N GLY A 578 -60.66 -23.85 -3.37
CA GLY A 578 -60.42 -25.27 -3.15
C GLY A 578 -61.04 -25.77 -1.85
N ASN A 579 -60.59 -26.94 -1.38
CA ASN A 579 -61.02 -27.50 -0.09
C ASN A 579 -60.38 -26.75 1.08
N VAL A 580 -61.14 -26.59 2.17
CA VAL A 580 -60.67 -25.91 3.40
C VAL A 580 -60.83 -26.81 4.62
N LEU A 581 -59.73 -26.97 5.35
CA LEU A 581 -59.71 -27.50 6.71
C LEU A 581 -59.18 -26.41 7.65
N ALA A 582 -60.03 -25.89 8.52
CA ALA A 582 -59.70 -24.79 9.44
C ALA A 582 -59.96 -25.17 10.90
N SER A 583 -58.99 -24.92 11.78
CA SER A 583 -59.12 -25.13 13.23
C SER A 583 -58.76 -23.87 13.99
N VAL A 584 -59.69 -23.34 14.77
CA VAL A 584 -59.58 -22.06 15.49
C VAL A 584 -59.95 -22.23 16.97
N PRO A 585 -59.22 -23.04 17.76
CA PRO A 585 -59.52 -23.19 19.18
C PRO A 585 -59.02 -21.97 19.95
N ALA A 586 -59.90 -21.32 20.72
CA ALA A 586 -59.51 -20.21 21.59
C ALA A 586 -60.13 -20.31 22.98
N LYS A 587 -59.58 -19.55 23.95
CA LYS A 587 -60.19 -19.33 25.26
C LYS A 587 -60.95 -18.00 25.38
N GLY A 588 -60.71 -17.09 24.42
CA GLY A 588 -61.46 -15.84 24.30
C GLY A 588 -62.50 -15.94 23.19
N ASN A 589 -63.08 -14.80 22.80
CA ASN A 589 -64.10 -14.76 21.77
C ASN A 589 -63.53 -15.17 20.40
N VAL A 590 -64.27 -16.00 19.66
CA VAL A 590 -63.91 -16.47 18.32
C VAL A 590 -64.91 -16.00 17.28
N LEU A 591 -64.42 -15.26 16.28
CA LEU A 591 -65.15 -14.98 15.05
C LEU A 591 -64.38 -15.55 13.87
N ALA A 592 -64.95 -16.55 13.20
CA ALA A 592 -64.32 -17.23 12.07
C ALA A 592 -65.23 -17.18 10.83
N SER A 593 -64.68 -16.71 9.70
CA SER A 593 -65.34 -16.70 8.40
C SER A 593 -64.63 -17.63 7.42
N VAL A 594 -65.35 -18.60 6.85
CA VAL A 594 -64.78 -19.59 5.91
C VAL A 594 -65.67 -19.67 4.67
N PRO A 595 -65.64 -18.68 3.75
CA PRO A 595 -66.44 -18.73 2.53
C PRO A 595 -65.69 -19.55 1.46
N VAL A 596 -66.32 -20.62 0.97
CA VAL A 596 -65.65 -21.63 0.15
C VAL A 596 -66.52 -22.09 -1.02
N LYS A 597 -65.89 -22.50 -2.13
CA LYS A 597 -66.56 -23.17 -3.27
C LYS A 597 -66.44 -24.71 -3.25
N GLY A 598 -65.47 -25.26 -2.53
CA GLY A 598 -65.28 -26.69 -2.29
C GLY A 598 -65.71 -27.13 -0.89
N ASN A 599 -65.26 -28.31 -0.45
CA ASN A 599 -65.64 -28.88 0.85
C ASN A 599 -65.00 -28.12 2.03
N VAL A 600 -65.75 -28.01 3.13
CA VAL A 600 -65.34 -27.29 4.35
C VAL A 600 -65.44 -28.18 5.57
N LEU A 601 -64.35 -28.25 6.34
CA LEU A 601 -64.33 -28.79 7.70
C LEU A 601 -63.75 -27.72 8.63
N ALA A 602 -64.55 -27.25 9.59
CA ALA A 602 -64.16 -26.19 10.52
C ALA A 602 -64.45 -26.58 11.98
N SER A 603 -63.53 -26.29 12.90
CA SER A 603 -63.71 -26.53 14.34
C SER A 603 -63.22 -25.36 15.21
N ALA A 604 -63.93 -25.07 16.31
CA ALA A 604 -63.55 -24.09 17.34
C ALA A 604 -64.12 -24.50 18.71
N ALA A 605 -63.60 -23.90 19.79
CA ALA A 605 -64.04 -24.15 21.17
C ALA A 605 -64.44 -22.83 21.85
N GLU A 606 -65.54 -22.87 22.61
CA GLU A 606 -66.19 -21.80 23.41
C GLU A 606 -66.61 -20.51 22.67
N LEU A 607 -67.83 -20.02 22.93
CA LEU A 607 -68.46 -18.79 22.39
C LEU A 607 -68.09 -18.45 20.93
N PHE A 608 -68.77 -19.15 20.02
CA PHE A 608 -68.38 -19.29 18.63
C PHE A 608 -69.47 -18.80 17.67
N LEU A 609 -69.14 -17.84 16.79
CA LEU A 609 -69.94 -17.52 15.62
C LEU A 609 -69.16 -17.95 14.36
N LEU A 610 -69.63 -19.04 13.74
CA LEU A 610 -69.10 -19.54 12.47
C LEU A 610 -69.99 -19.11 11.33
N ILE A 611 -69.43 -18.34 10.40
CA ILE A 611 -70.12 -17.93 9.19
C ILE A 611 -69.53 -18.74 8.03
N VAL A 612 -70.19 -19.86 7.69
CA VAL A 612 -69.96 -20.61 6.45
C VAL A 612 -70.99 -20.13 5.44
N LEU A 613 -70.55 -19.37 4.44
CA LEU A 613 -71.40 -18.92 3.34
C LEU A 613 -71.06 -19.73 2.08
N PRO A 614 -71.98 -20.56 1.55
CA PRO A 614 -71.84 -21.06 0.19
C PRO A 614 -71.94 -19.87 -0.77
N ILE A 615 -70.95 -19.67 -1.64
CA ILE A 615 -71.04 -18.68 -2.71
C ILE A 615 -71.92 -19.28 -3.81
N ILE A 616 -73.23 -19.08 -3.69
CA ILE A 616 -74.21 -19.43 -4.73
C ILE A 616 -74.13 -18.33 -5.80
N PHE A 617 -73.98 -18.72 -7.07
CA PHE A 617 -73.93 -17.80 -8.21
C PHE A 617 -75.33 -17.25 -8.53
N PHE A 618 -75.40 -15.96 -8.87
CA PHE A 618 -76.14 -15.47 -10.03
C PHE A 618 -75.14 -14.92 -11.03
#